data_AF-A0A1X7CTJ9-F1
#
_entry.id   AF-A0A1X7CTJ9-F1
#
_cell.length_a   1.000
_cell.length_b   1.000
_cell.length_c   1.000
_cell.angle_alpha   90.00
_cell.angle_beta   90.00
_cell.angle_gamma   90.00
#
_symmetry.space_group_name_H-M   'P 1'
#
loop_
_entity.id
_entity.type
_entity.pdbx_description
1 polymer ?
#
loop_
_entity_poly.entity_id
_entity_poly.type
_entity_poly.pdbx_seq_one_letter_code
_entity_poly.pdbx_strand_id
1 'polypeptide(L)'
;MINDLWYKNAVIYCLSVETFMDANGDGVGDFQGLQRRLDYLAGLGIDAIWLMPFQASPQRDDGYDVTDYYNIDPRYGTLGDFVEFTHGAKQRGIRVLIDLVVNHTSDHHPWFQQARSDPNSVYRDWYVWSGKKPANADEGMVFPGIQKTTWTYDEKARQYYFHRFYEFQPDLNTANPHVQAEILKIMGFWIQLGVSGFRMDAVPFVIAEKGADVKRLSKRYEMLRRFREFLQWRLGDSIILAEANVVPKENLKYFGEDGDRLQMMFNFHVNQALFYALASSDARPLIKAVEATRERPATAQWGIFLRNHDELDLGRLGEKQRRKVFEEFGPDKGMQLYDRGIRRRLAPMLDGDRRRLELAYSLMFSLPGTPVLRYGDEIGMGDDLSLPERNCARTPMQWSAEPHGGFTKSRRPVLPVISGGPFGFEHLNVAQQRRDPDSLLNWMERLIRMRKEVPEIGWGDCVPLNTGDDGVLALRYDWRNNSVLVVHNLHSRPVEVSFVAGVGEHGNLLIDIADGASSDADANGRHRLLLDAYGYQWFRVGGLDYLLRRREI
;
A
#
# COMPACT_ATOMS: atom_id res chain seq x y z
N MET A 1 0.04 9.35 27.92
CA MET A 1 -0.24 8.38 26.84
C MET A 1 -0.58 9.16 25.59
N ILE A 2 -0.05 8.77 24.42
CA ILE A 2 -0.45 9.38 23.16
C ILE A 2 -1.85 8.84 22.82
N ASN A 3 -2.87 9.68 22.98
CA ASN A 3 -4.26 9.28 22.83
C ASN A 3 -4.75 9.32 21.37
N ASP A 4 -3.95 9.86 20.45
CA ASP A 4 -4.29 10.01 19.04
C ASP A 4 -3.13 9.57 18.14
N LEU A 5 -3.19 8.31 17.69
CA LEU A 5 -2.35 7.78 16.62
C LEU A 5 -3.23 7.59 15.39
N TRP A 6 -3.50 8.69 14.69
CA TRP A 6 -4.47 8.77 13.58
C TRP A 6 -4.33 7.62 12.58
N TYR A 7 -3.09 7.22 12.30
CA TYR A 7 -2.75 6.19 11.33
C TYR A 7 -3.17 4.79 11.74
N LYS A 8 -3.53 4.51 13.00
CA LYS A 8 -3.94 3.17 13.43
C LYS A 8 -5.35 2.79 12.95
N ASN A 9 -6.21 3.77 12.73
CA ASN A 9 -7.59 3.55 12.30
C ASN A 9 -7.93 4.23 10.96
N ALA A 10 -6.92 4.77 10.28
CA ALA A 10 -7.07 5.47 9.02
C ALA A 10 -7.44 4.52 7.86
N VAL A 11 -7.97 5.08 6.78
CA VAL A 11 -7.99 4.48 5.45
C VAL A 11 -7.08 5.32 4.55
N ILE A 12 -6.02 4.69 4.02
CA ILE A 12 -5.05 5.33 3.13
C ILE A 12 -5.43 5.02 1.68
N TYR A 13 -5.35 6.02 0.80
CA TYR A 13 -5.68 5.88 -0.62
C TYR A 13 -4.48 6.24 -1.50
N CYS A 14 -3.94 5.26 -2.20
CA CYS A 14 -2.77 5.36 -3.08
C CYS A 14 -3.20 5.76 -4.49
N LEU A 15 -2.69 6.90 -5.00
CA LEU A 15 -2.96 7.39 -6.34
C LEU A 15 -1.73 8.01 -7.01
N SER A 16 -1.74 8.07 -8.34
CA SER A 16 -0.79 8.84 -9.15
C SER A 16 -1.48 10.12 -9.64
N VAL A 17 -0.79 11.26 -9.54
CA VAL A 17 -1.29 12.54 -10.06
C VAL A 17 -1.50 12.44 -11.58
N GLU A 18 -0.55 11.81 -12.28
CA GLU A 18 -0.50 11.65 -13.74
C GLU A 18 -1.77 11.00 -14.32
N THR A 19 -2.42 10.11 -13.57
CA THR A 19 -3.49 9.25 -14.08
C THR A 19 -4.82 9.44 -13.34
N PHE A 20 -4.90 10.42 -12.44
CA PHE A 20 -6.13 10.65 -11.66
C PHE A 20 -7.11 11.60 -12.35
N MET A 21 -6.70 12.80 -12.74
CA MET A 21 -7.56 13.77 -13.45
C MET A 21 -6.72 14.85 -14.13
N ASP A 22 -6.95 15.08 -15.42
CA ASP A 22 -6.36 16.17 -16.18
C ASP A 22 -7.31 17.38 -16.19
N ALA A 23 -6.85 18.51 -15.67
CA ALA A 23 -7.62 19.74 -15.60
C ALA A 23 -7.39 20.69 -16.78
N ASN A 24 -6.25 20.59 -17.46
CA ASN A 24 -5.79 21.54 -18.48
C ASN A 24 -6.00 21.03 -19.93
N GLY A 25 -6.25 19.74 -20.10
CA GLY A 25 -6.55 19.07 -21.37
C GLY A 25 -5.31 18.69 -22.20
N ASP A 26 -4.12 18.59 -21.61
CA ASP A 26 -2.89 18.16 -22.29
C ASP A 26 -2.73 16.64 -22.39
N GLY A 27 -3.54 15.88 -21.64
CA GLY A 27 -3.55 14.42 -21.61
C GLY A 27 -2.91 13.83 -20.35
N VAL A 28 -2.33 14.64 -19.48
CA VAL A 28 -1.65 14.25 -18.25
C VAL A 28 -2.44 14.79 -17.05
N GLY A 29 -2.63 13.96 -16.03
CA GLY A 29 -3.25 14.38 -14.79
C GLY A 29 -2.36 15.34 -13.99
N ASP A 30 -2.98 16.30 -13.30
CA ASP A 30 -2.28 17.41 -12.65
C ASP A 30 -2.88 17.75 -11.27
N PHE A 31 -2.17 18.57 -10.47
CA PHE A 31 -2.62 18.91 -9.12
C PHE A 31 -3.94 19.71 -9.09
N GLN A 32 -4.25 20.49 -10.13
CA GLN A 32 -5.53 21.19 -10.20
C GLN A 32 -6.67 20.19 -10.48
N GLY A 33 -6.42 19.18 -11.31
CA GLY A 33 -7.33 18.06 -11.54
C GLY A 33 -7.56 17.25 -10.27
N LEU A 34 -6.50 16.92 -9.55
CA LEU A 34 -6.59 16.24 -8.26
C LEU A 34 -7.36 17.07 -7.22
N GLN A 35 -7.10 18.37 -7.14
CA GLN A 35 -7.83 19.31 -6.27
C GLN A 35 -9.34 19.27 -6.52
N ARG A 36 -9.76 19.25 -7.79
CA ARG A 36 -11.19 19.15 -8.19
C ARG A 36 -11.86 17.83 -7.78
N ARG A 37 -11.08 16.81 -7.39
CA ARG A 37 -11.58 15.50 -6.98
C ARG A 37 -11.45 15.23 -5.48
N LEU A 38 -11.02 16.21 -4.68
CA LEU A 38 -10.97 16.07 -3.23
C LEU A 38 -12.35 15.79 -2.59
N ASP A 39 -13.43 16.34 -3.14
CA ASP A 39 -14.79 16.05 -2.63
C ASP A 39 -15.21 14.60 -2.88
N TYR A 40 -14.72 13.99 -3.97
CA TYR A 40 -14.90 12.55 -4.19
C TYR A 40 -14.18 11.74 -3.13
N LEU A 41 -12.91 12.05 -2.87
CA LEU A 41 -12.10 11.34 -1.89
C LEU A 41 -12.64 11.52 -0.46
N ALA A 42 -13.08 12.72 -0.11
CA ALA A 42 -13.74 12.99 1.17
C ALA A 42 -15.06 12.24 1.29
N GLY A 43 -15.88 12.20 0.23
CA GLY A 43 -17.13 11.43 0.17
C GLY A 43 -16.91 9.93 0.29
N LEU A 44 -15.84 9.39 -0.32
CA LEU A 44 -15.41 8.00 -0.16
C LEU A 44 -15.08 7.66 1.30
N GLY A 45 -14.69 8.67 2.09
CA GLY A 45 -14.41 8.54 3.51
C GLY A 45 -12.96 8.15 3.80
N ILE A 46 -12.00 8.45 2.94
CA ILE A 46 -10.58 8.20 3.24
C ILE A 46 -10.04 9.19 4.29
N ASP A 47 -8.94 8.85 4.96
CA ASP A 47 -8.29 9.73 5.95
C ASP A 47 -6.94 10.28 5.47
N ALA A 48 -6.29 9.58 4.54
CA ALA A 48 -5.03 10.02 3.96
C ALA A 48 -4.91 9.63 2.49
N ILE A 49 -4.33 10.54 1.70
CA ILE A 49 -3.88 10.26 0.34
C ILE A 49 -2.39 9.91 0.41
N TRP A 50 -1.99 8.83 -0.23
CA TRP A 50 -0.59 8.55 -0.55
C TRP A 50 -0.37 8.81 -2.04
N LEU A 51 0.43 9.83 -2.33
CA LEU A 51 0.84 10.18 -3.69
C LEU A 51 2.07 9.36 -4.09
N MET A 52 1.96 8.70 -5.25
CA MET A 52 3.11 8.22 -6.01
C MET A 52 4.04 9.39 -6.39
N PRO A 53 5.30 9.14 -6.80
CA PRO A 53 6.25 10.18 -7.14
C PRO A 53 5.70 11.19 -8.15
N PHE A 54 5.85 12.47 -7.84
CA PHE A 54 5.43 13.60 -8.69
C PHE A 54 6.55 14.63 -8.87
N GLN A 55 7.72 14.36 -8.28
CA GLN A 55 8.92 15.16 -8.47
C GLN A 55 9.42 15.04 -9.91
N ALA A 56 10.25 16.00 -10.33
CA ALA A 56 10.81 16.01 -11.67
C ALA A 56 11.55 14.69 -11.95
N SER A 57 11.28 14.11 -13.12
CA SER A 57 11.83 12.82 -13.51
C SER A 57 11.82 12.64 -15.04
N PRO A 58 12.76 11.88 -15.63
CA PRO A 58 12.71 11.43 -17.02
C PRO A 58 11.60 10.40 -17.29
N GLN A 59 10.91 9.90 -16.26
CA GLN A 59 9.82 8.93 -16.34
C GLN A 59 10.23 7.58 -16.91
N ARG A 60 11.48 7.15 -16.64
CA ARG A 60 11.94 5.82 -17.06
C ARG A 60 11.51 4.72 -16.09
N ASP A 61 11.13 5.08 -14.87
CA ASP A 61 10.48 4.21 -13.88
C ASP A 61 9.31 4.93 -13.20
N ASP A 62 8.44 5.59 -13.99
CA ASP A 62 7.19 6.22 -13.52
C ASP A 62 7.38 7.21 -12.35
N GLY A 63 8.45 8.02 -12.43
CA GLY A 63 8.77 9.04 -11.44
C GLY A 63 9.69 8.57 -10.32
N TYR A 64 9.96 7.27 -10.17
CA TYR A 64 10.90 6.75 -9.17
C TYR A 64 12.37 7.09 -9.52
N ASP A 65 12.67 7.47 -10.76
CA ASP A 65 13.94 8.05 -11.16
C ASP A 65 13.94 9.59 -11.02
N VAL A 66 14.08 10.09 -9.78
CA VAL A 66 13.99 11.53 -9.45
C VAL A 66 15.21 12.33 -9.91
N THR A 67 15.01 13.50 -10.53
CA THR A 67 16.06 14.47 -10.94
C THR A 67 16.08 15.76 -10.11
N ASP A 68 14.99 16.11 -9.43
CA ASP A 68 14.93 17.23 -8.50
C ASP A 68 13.92 16.95 -7.37
N TYR A 69 14.42 16.78 -6.15
CA TYR A 69 13.61 16.52 -4.96
C TYR A 69 12.83 17.72 -4.43
N TYR A 70 13.16 18.94 -4.86
CA TYR A 70 12.61 20.18 -4.32
C TYR A 70 11.60 20.85 -5.26
N ASN A 71 11.25 20.17 -6.34
CA ASN A 71 10.33 20.70 -7.33
C ASN A 71 9.34 19.63 -7.78
N ILE A 72 8.30 20.09 -8.46
CA ILE A 72 7.26 19.27 -9.05
C ILE A 72 7.58 19.12 -10.52
N ASP A 73 7.35 17.93 -11.07
CA ASP A 73 7.44 17.74 -12.51
C ASP A 73 6.50 18.73 -13.21
N PRO A 74 6.98 19.57 -14.16
CA PRO A 74 6.16 20.60 -14.78
C PRO A 74 4.86 20.08 -15.43
N ARG A 75 4.79 18.79 -15.76
CA ARG A 75 3.57 18.14 -16.27
C ARG A 75 2.44 18.09 -15.24
N TYR A 76 2.74 18.14 -13.95
CA TYR A 76 1.75 18.02 -12.87
C TYR A 76 1.38 19.37 -12.25
N GLY A 77 2.07 20.45 -12.62
CA GLY A 77 1.84 21.81 -12.11
C GLY A 77 3.05 22.38 -11.38
N THR A 78 2.79 23.25 -10.40
CA THR A 78 3.81 23.99 -9.65
C THR A 78 3.74 23.70 -8.15
N LEU A 79 4.78 24.11 -7.40
CA LEU A 79 4.75 24.07 -5.93
C LEU A 79 3.54 24.82 -5.35
N GLY A 80 3.05 25.87 -6.03
CA GLY A 80 1.84 26.59 -5.64
C GLY A 80 0.60 25.71 -5.72
N ASP A 81 0.41 25.02 -6.84
CA ASP A 81 -0.71 24.09 -7.04
C ASP A 81 -0.70 22.97 -5.99
N PHE A 82 0.48 22.47 -5.63
CA PHE A 82 0.62 21.48 -4.56
C PHE A 82 0.23 22.02 -3.19
N VAL A 83 0.65 23.23 -2.83
CA VAL A 83 0.27 23.85 -1.55
C VAL A 83 -1.25 24.10 -1.50
N GLU A 84 -1.86 24.53 -2.61
CA GLU A 84 -3.32 24.65 -2.71
C GLU A 84 -4.01 23.29 -2.52
N PHE A 85 -3.44 22.23 -3.10
CA PHE A 85 -3.90 20.86 -2.93
C PHE A 85 -3.81 20.38 -1.47
N THR A 86 -2.65 20.50 -0.83
CA THR A 86 -2.48 20.07 0.57
C THR A 86 -3.37 20.87 1.52
N HIS A 87 -3.57 22.16 1.25
CA HIS A 87 -4.52 22.98 2.00
C HIS A 87 -5.96 22.51 1.81
N GLY A 88 -6.38 22.24 0.56
CA GLY A 88 -7.71 21.72 0.24
C GLY A 88 -7.99 20.36 0.88
N ALA A 89 -6.98 19.48 0.92
CA ALA A 89 -7.05 18.18 1.59
C ALA A 89 -7.22 18.35 3.10
N LYS A 90 -6.41 19.21 3.72
CA LYS A 90 -6.48 19.52 5.16
C LYS A 90 -7.83 20.08 5.57
N GLN A 91 -8.45 20.96 4.77
CA GLN A 91 -9.80 21.49 5.03
C GLN A 91 -10.88 20.39 5.10
N ARG A 92 -10.65 19.24 4.45
CA ARG A 92 -11.52 18.07 4.44
C ARG A 92 -11.10 17.00 5.45
N GLY A 93 -10.11 17.28 6.30
CA GLY A 93 -9.56 16.32 7.25
C GLY A 93 -8.69 15.22 6.62
N ILE A 94 -8.29 15.39 5.36
CA ILE A 94 -7.46 14.42 4.62
C ILE A 94 -5.98 14.79 4.79
N ARG A 95 -5.20 13.83 5.27
CA ARG A 95 -3.73 13.93 5.34
C ARG A 95 -3.09 13.59 4.00
N VAL A 96 -1.88 14.10 3.76
CA VAL A 96 -1.13 13.83 2.53
C VAL A 96 0.19 13.15 2.87
N LEU A 97 0.39 11.94 2.37
CA LEU A 97 1.65 11.23 2.35
C LEU A 97 2.23 11.30 0.94
N ILE A 98 3.55 11.42 0.83
CA ILE A 98 4.24 11.37 -0.47
C ILE A 98 5.29 10.27 -0.46
N ASP A 99 5.61 9.75 -1.64
CA ASP A 99 6.76 8.87 -1.81
C ASP A 99 8.08 9.59 -1.51
N LEU A 100 8.95 8.94 -0.75
CA LEU A 100 10.31 9.37 -0.43
C LEU A 100 11.29 8.35 -1.05
N VAL A 101 11.65 8.60 -2.30
CA VAL A 101 12.58 7.76 -3.07
C VAL A 101 14.00 8.21 -2.78
N VAL A 102 14.64 7.68 -1.74
CA VAL A 102 15.97 8.15 -1.28
C VAL A 102 17.04 7.05 -1.27
N ASN A 103 16.73 5.88 -1.82
CA ASN A 103 17.75 4.86 -2.06
C ASN A 103 18.69 5.25 -3.21
N HIS A 104 18.14 5.89 -4.25
CA HIS A 104 18.78 6.19 -5.51
C HIS A 104 18.26 7.53 -6.06
N THR A 105 18.89 8.06 -7.10
CA THR A 105 18.36 9.17 -7.92
C THR A 105 18.31 8.73 -9.39
N SER A 106 17.74 9.52 -10.29
CA SER A 106 18.04 9.39 -11.72
C SER A 106 19.52 9.64 -12.00
N ASP A 107 20.06 9.01 -13.04
CA ASP A 107 21.36 9.34 -13.64
C ASP A 107 21.38 10.75 -14.25
N HIS A 108 20.22 11.36 -14.52
CA HIS A 108 20.11 12.76 -14.94
C HIS A 108 20.16 13.76 -13.77
N HIS A 109 20.14 13.28 -12.51
CA HIS A 109 20.16 14.15 -11.34
C HIS A 109 21.45 15.00 -11.31
N PRO A 110 21.40 16.32 -11.02
CA PRO A 110 22.58 17.19 -11.00
C PRO A 110 23.71 16.68 -10.09
N TRP A 111 23.36 16.04 -8.97
CA TRP A 111 24.33 15.38 -8.09
C TRP A 111 25.12 14.28 -8.82
N PHE A 112 24.45 13.36 -9.53
CA PHE A 112 25.13 12.30 -10.27
C PHE A 112 25.96 12.86 -11.43
N GLN A 113 25.40 13.84 -12.15
CA GLN A 113 26.10 14.50 -13.25
C GLN A 113 27.38 15.18 -12.79
N GLN A 114 27.38 15.83 -11.63
CA GLN A 114 28.60 16.39 -11.04
C GLN A 114 29.55 15.29 -10.53
N ALA A 115 29.01 14.30 -9.81
CA ALA A 115 29.77 13.18 -9.26
C ALA A 115 30.54 12.42 -10.35
N ARG A 116 29.92 12.16 -11.51
CA ARG A 116 30.55 11.44 -12.63
C ARG A 116 31.53 12.30 -13.45
N SER A 117 31.41 13.63 -13.37
CA SER A 117 32.22 14.55 -14.19
C SER A 117 33.54 14.93 -13.53
N ASP A 118 33.55 15.07 -12.20
CA ASP A 118 34.74 15.49 -11.45
C ASP A 118 34.92 14.59 -10.21
N PRO A 119 36.03 13.82 -10.11
CA PRO A 119 36.32 13.01 -8.94
C PRO A 119 36.54 13.83 -7.66
N ASN A 120 36.76 15.15 -7.75
CA ASN A 120 36.88 16.06 -6.60
C ASN A 120 35.57 16.80 -6.28
N SER A 121 34.48 16.50 -7.00
CA SER A 121 33.17 17.08 -6.71
C SER A 121 32.73 16.75 -5.29
N VAL A 122 32.08 17.71 -4.61
CA VAL A 122 31.43 17.47 -3.32
C VAL A 122 30.35 16.37 -3.37
N TYR A 123 29.83 16.08 -4.57
CA TYR A 123 28.85 15.04 -4.83
C TYR A 123 29.48 13.68 -5.17
N ARG A 124 30.82 13.59 -5.31
CA ARG A 124 31.47 12.34 -5.73
C ARG A 124 31.08 11.16 -4.84
N ASP A 125 31.21 11.35 -3.53
CA ASP A 125 30.94 10.33 -2.51
C ASP A 125 29.46 10.24 -2.11
N TRP A 126 28.58 10.94 -2.82
CA TRP A 126 27.13 10.76 -2.68
C TRP A 126 26.64 9.51 -3.41
N TYR A 127 27.45 8.98 -4.32
CA TYR A 127 27.20 7.72 -5.01
C TYR A 127 28.29 6.70 -4.69
N VAL A 128 28.05 5.46 -5.05
CA VAL A 128 28.94 4.34 -4.70
C VAL A 128 29.72 3.92 -5.94
N TRP A 129 31.05 4.07 -5.89
CA TRP A 129 31.96 3.86 -7.02
C TRP A 129 32.91 2.69 -6.81
N SER A 130 33.42 2.12 -7.91
CA SER A 130 34.48 1.12 -7.90
C SER A 130 35.40 1.26 -9.12
N GLY A 131 36.71 1.16 -8.92
CA GLY A 131 37.69 1.19 -10.00
C GLY A 131 37.71 -0.08 -10.87
N LYS A 132 37.17 -1.19 -10.37
CA LYS A 132 37.08 -2.48 -11.08
C LYS A 132 35.68 -3.06 -10.90
N LYS A 133 35.22 -3.88 -11.86
CA LYS A 133 33.94 -4.58 -11.71
C LYS A 133 34.00 -5.49 -10.47
N PRO A 134 33.12 -5.30 -9.47
CA PRO A 134 33.13 -6.16 -8.29
C PRO A 134 32.79 -7.61 -8.64
N ALA A 135 33.35 -8.56 -7.87
CA ALA A 135 33.19 -9.98 -8.15
C ALA A 135 31.74 -10.47 -7.98
N ASN A 136 30.96 -9.80 -7.14
CA ASN A 136 29.54 -10.07 -6.84
C ASN A 136 28.59 -9.14 -7.61
N ALA A 137 29.02 -8.60 -8.75
CA ALA A 137 28.22 -7.64 -9.50
C ALA A 137 26.92 -8.24 -10.07
N ASP A 138 26.82 -9.55 -10.20
CA ASP A 138 25.67 -10.32 -10.66
C ASP A 138 24.78 -10.83 -9.52
N GLU A 139 24.99 -10.35 -8.29
CA GLU A 139 24.15 -10.70 -7.13
C GLU A 139 23.28 -9.52 -6.65
N GLY A 140 22.14 -9.83 -6.04
CA GLY A 140 21.33 -8.86 -5.29
C GLY A 140 20.42 -7.95 -6.12
N MET A 141 20.09 -8.33 -7.36
CA MET A 141 19.14 -7.61 -8.22
C MET A 141 17.70 -7.71 -7.68
N VAL A 142 16.96 -6.60 -7.80
CA VAL A 142 15.54 -6.52 -7.41
C VAL A 142 14.60 -6.98 -8.54
N PHE A 143 15.03 -6.86 -9.79
CA PHE A 143 14.28 -7.24 -11.00
C PHE A 143 14.99 -8.35 -11.79
N PRO A 144 14.89 -9.62 -11.35
CA PRO A 144 15.40 -10.76 -12.11
C PRO A 144 14.82 -10.78 -13.53
N GLY A 145 15.68 -11.00 -14.52
CA GLY A 145 15.29 -11.09 -15.94
C GLY A 145 15.38 -9.77 -16.71
N ILE A 146 15.23 -8.62 -16.05
CA ILE A 146 15.47 -7.30 -16.66
C ILE A 146 16.91 -6.84 -16.42
N GLN A 147 17.36 -6.89 -15.16
CA GLN A 147 18.71 -6.47 -14.77
C GLN A 147 19.64 -7.66 -14.58
N LYS A 148 20.83 -7.55 -15.18
CA LYS A 148 21.86 -8.60 -15.17
C LYS A 148 23.03 -8.28 -14.22
N THR A 149 23.09 -7.06 -13.70
CA THR A 149 24.20 -6.56 -12.88
C THR A 149 23.70 -5.46 -11.96
N THR A 150 24.29 -5.33 -10.78
CA THR A 150 24.12 -4.20 -9.85
C THR A 150 25.23 -3.16 -9.97
N TRP A 151 26.14 -3.35 -10.93
CA TRP A 151 27.22 -2.42 -11.25
C TRP A 151 27.32 -2.17 -12.76
N THR A 152 27.32 -0.90 -13.14
CA THR A 152 27.47 -0.46 -14.54
C THR A 152 28.70 0.44 -14.67
N TYR A 153 29.45 0.29 -15.77
CA TYR A 153 30.61 1.13 -16.05
C TYR A 153 30.18 2.49 -16.59
N ASP A 154 30.67 3.56 -15.98
CA ASP A 154 30.47 4.93 -16.46
C ASP A 154 31.69 5.40 -17.26
N GLU A 155 31.50 5.66 -18.54
CA GLU A 155 32.59 6.07 -19.44
C GLU A 155 33.24 7.39 -19.05
N LYS A 156 32.46 8.33 -18.48
CA LYS A 156 32.94 9.67 -18.10
C LYS A 156 33.77 9.61 -16.82
N ALA A 157 33.26 8.92 -15.81
CA ALA A 157 33.96 8.71 -14.55
C ALA A 157 35.08 7.66 -14.64
N ARG A 158 35.11 6.86 -15.71
CA ARG A 158 36.00 5.70 -15.92
C ARG A 158 35.97 4.71 -14.75
N GLN A 159 34.81 4.57 -14.11
CA GLN A 159 34.59 3.72 -12.95
C GLN A 159 33.21 3.07 -13.01
N TYR A 160 33.04 1.97 -12.28
CA TYR A 160 31.74 1.36 -12.08
C TYR A 160 30.97 2.13 -11.00
N TYR A 161 29.67 2.32 -11.18
CA TYR A 161 28.77 2.79 -10.14
C TYR A 161 27.75 1.70 -9.78
N PHE A 162 27.29 1.74 -8.53
CA PHE A 162 26.31 0.79 -8.00
C PHE A 162 24.87 1.25 -8.27
N HIS A 163 23.99 0.28 -8.54
CA HIS A 163 22.54 0.45 -8.62
C HIS A 163 21.83 -0.86 -8.23
N ARG A 164 20.75 -0.76 -7.45
CA ARG A 164 19.91 -1.92 -7.05
C ARG A 164 18.79 -2.23 -8.04
N PHE A 165 18.28 -1.16 -8.64
CA PHE A 165 17.12 -1.15 -9.53
C PHE A 165 17.61 -1.10 -10.97
N TYR A 166 17.23 -0.11 -11.76
CA TYR A 166 17.74 0.03 -13.12
C TYR A 166 19.09 0.75 -13.17
N GLU A 167 19.84 0.55 -14.27
CA GLU A 167 21.14 1.23 -14.48
C GLU A 167 21.02 2.76 -14.40
N PHE A 168 19.88 3.32 -14.79
CA PHE A 168 19.62 4.76 -14.75
C PHE A 168 19.19 5.27 -13.37
N GLN A 169 19.23 4.41 -12.35
CA GLN A 169 18.93 4.72 -10.96
C GLN A 169 20.17 4.50 -10.08
N PRO A 170 21.24 5.30 -10.23
CA PRO A 170 22.44 5.18 -9.40
C PRO A 170 22.09 5.33 -7.90
N ASP A 171 22.56 4.36 -7.13
CA ASP A 171 22.29 4.28 -5.69
C ASP A 171 23.05 5.37 -4.93
N LEU A 172 22.33 6.08 -4.06
CA LEU A 172 22.94 7.00 -3.11
C LEU A 172 23.74 6.21 -2.05
N ASN A 173 24.89 6.75 -1.69
CA ASN A 173 25.67 6.33 -0.53
C ASN A 173 25.03 6.87 0.75
N THR A 174 23.96 6.23 1.19
CA THR A 174 23.15 6.66 2.36
C THR A 174 23.91 6.57 3.69
N ALA A 175 25.08 5.92 3.72
CA ALA A 175 25.98 5.94 4.88
C ALA A 175 26.75 7.26 5.00
N ASN A 176 26.86 8.05 3.92
CA ASN A 176 27.51 9.35 3.93
C ASN A 176 26.69 10.36 4.76
N PRO A 177 27.28 11.02 5.78
CA PRO A 177 26.55 11.97 6.63
C PRO A 177 25.97 13.16 5.86
N HIS A 178 26.59 13.58 4.75
CA HIS A 178 26.06 14.65 3.90
C HIS A 178 24.80 14.21 3.14
N VAL A 179 24.78 12.98 2.64
CA VAL A 179 23.58 12.40 2.01
C VAL A 179 22.45 12.30 3.03
N GLN A 180 22.72 11.82 4.25
CA GLN A 180 21.71 11.77 5.32
C GLN A 180 21.18 13.15 5.68
N ALA A 181 22.05 14.16 5.76
CA ALA A 181 21.63 15.54 6.03
C ALA A 181 20.73 16.07 4.92
N GLU A 182 21.03 15.76 3.65
CA GLU A 182 20.19 16.17 2.52
C GLU A 182 18.83 15.45 2.52
N ILE A 183 18.77 14.16 2.86
CA ILE A 183 17.51 13.43 3.02
C ILE A 183 16.62 14.09 4.08
N LEU A 184 17.20 14.43 5.25
CA LEU A 184 16.45 15.14 6.30
C LEU A 184 15.96 16.51 5.84
N LYS A 185 16.75 17.22 5.02
CA LYS A 185 16.37 18.51 4.45
C LYS A 185 15.21 18.36 3.46
N ILE A 186 15.23 17.35 2.58
CA ILE A 186 14.11 17.01 1.68
C ILE A 186 12.84 16.76 2.50
N MET A 187 12.93 15.93 3.53
CA MET A 187 11.79 15.65 4.42
C MET A 187 11.25 16.93 5.06
N GLY A 188 12.14 17.78 5.59
CA GLY A 188 11.75 19.05 6.20
C GLY A 188 11.08 20.02 5.23
N PHE A 189 11.55 20.07 3.98
CA PHE A 189 10.95 20.89 2.93
C PHE A 189 9.50 20.50 2.66
N TRP A 190 9.23 19.21 2.43
CA TRP A 190 7.89 18.74 2.11
C TRP A 190 6.91 18.83 3.29
N ILE A 191 7.38 18.57 4.52
CA ILE A 191 6.57 18.82 5.73
C ILE A 191 6.13 20.28 5.81
N GLN A 192 7.02 21.23 5.49
CA GLN A 192 6.70 22.66 5.50
C GLN A 192 5.61 23.03 4.47
N LEU A 193 5.48 22.26 3.40
CA LEU A 193 4.47 22.45 2.35
C LEU A 193 3.14 21.70 2.63
N GLY A 194 2.98 21.10 3.81
CA GLY A 194 1.73 20.48 4.26
C GLY A 194 1.69 18.95 4.14
N VAL A 195 2.82 18.30 3.82
CA VAL A 195 2.92 16.84 3.91
C VAL A 195 2.82 16.39 5.37
N SER A 196 2.04 15.32 5.59
CA SER A 196 1.79 14.72 6.91
C SER A 196 2.69 13.50 7.19
N GLY A 197 3.45 13.03 6.20
CA GLY A 197 4.35 11.90 6.35
C GLY A 197 4.83 11.37 5.01
N PHE A 198 5.60 10.30 5.05
CA PHE A 198 6.24 9.76 3.86
C PHE A 198 5.99 8.26 3.73
N ARG A 199 5.72 7.78 2.52
CA ARG A 199 5.97 6.39 2.18
C ARG A 199 7.45 6.29 1.80
N MET A 200 8.25 5.60 2.60
CA MET A 200 9.67 5.43 2.31
C MET A 200 9.84 4.21 1.40
N ASP A 201 10.30 4.48 0.18
CA ASP A 201 10.58 3.47 -0.83
C ASP A 201 11.79 2.62 -0.45
N ALA A 202 11.73 1.33 -0.74
CA ALA A 202 12.92 0.47 -0.73
C ALA A 202 13.74 0.49 0.58
N VAL A 203 13.08 0.63 1.73
CA VAL A 203 13.75 0.88 3.03
C VAL A 203 14.88 -0.10 3.35
N PRO A 204 14.75 -1.42 3.10
CA PRO A 204 15.84 -2.37 3.33
C PRO A 204 17.13 -2.02 2.60
N PHE A 205 17.05 -1.35 1.44
CA PHE A 205 18.21 -0.91 0.66
C PHE A 205 18.72 0.47 1.09
N VAL A 206 17.83 1.36 1.53
CA VAL A 206 18.22 2.67 2.11
C VAL A 206 19.14 2.50 3.31
N ILE A 207 18.85 1.53 4.18
CA ILE A 207 19.64 1.27 5.39
C ILE A 207 20.76 0.25 5.17
N ALA A 208 20.84 -0.38 4.00
CA ALA A 208 21.87 -1.36 3.71
C ALA A 208 23.21 -0.66 3.48
N GLU A 209 24.28 -1.28 3.94
CA GLU A 209 25.63 -0.91 3.56
C GLU A 209 25.87 -1.24 2.07
N LYS A 210 26.50 -0.30 1.36
CA LYS A 210 26.75 -0.36 -0.08
C LYS A 210 28.23 -0.18 -0.35
N GLY A 211 28.76 -0.91 -1.35
CA GLY A 211 30.17 -0.81 -1.73
C GLY A 211 30.70 -2.07 -2.38
N ALA A 212 31.78 -1.93 -3.15
CA ALA A 212 32.42 -3.04 -3.87
C ALA A 212 33.00 -4.11 -2.92
N ASP A 213 33.42 -3.71 -1.73
CA ASP A 213 34.03 -4.59 -0.73
C ASP A 213 33.03 -5.15 0.29
N VAL A 214 31.74 -4.84 0.15
CA VAL A 214 30.69 -5.27 1.09
C VAL A 214 30.35 -6.74 0.81
N LYS A 215 30.93 -7.65 1.60
CA LYS A 215 30.69 -9.10 1.50
C LYS A 215 29.46 -9.58 2.27
N ARG A 216 29.03 -8.84 3.29
CA ARG A 216 27.85 -9.14 4.10
C ARG A 216 27.04 -7.87 4.31
N LEU A 217 25.78 -7.90 3.88
CA LEU A 217 24.86 -6.78 4.04
C LEU A 217 24.61 -6.52 5.53
N SER A 218 25.19 -5.45 6.05
CA SER A 218 24.83 -4.89 7.35
C SER A 218 23.75 -3.83 7.15
N LYS A 219 22.81 -3.72 8.10
CA LYS A 219 21.70 -2.76 8.06
C LYS A 219 21.88 -1.73 9.18
N ARG A 220 21.83 -0.45 8.84
CA ARG A 220 22.02 0.70 9.75
C ARG A 220 20.67 1.20 10.28
N TYR A 221 20.05 0.42 11.17
CA TYR A 221 18.72 0.74 11.71
C TYR A 221 18.62 2.09 12.44
N GLU A 222 19.73 2.61 12.98
CA GLU A 222 19.79 3.93 13.62
C GLU A 222 19.43 5.08 12.67
N MET A 223 19.58 4.90 11.36
CA MET A 223 19.08 5.87 10.38
C MET A 223 17.57 6.05 10.47
N LEU A 224 16.82 4.96 10.69
CA LEU A 224 15.36 5.02 10.80
C LEU A 224 14.93 5.79 12.04
N ARG A 225 15.64 5.60 13.16
CA ARG A 225 15.43 6.37 14.39
C ARG A 225 15.66 7.86 14.14
N ARG A 226 16.78 8.21 13.50
CA ARG A 226 17.11 9.60 13.15
C ARG A 226 16.05 10.25 12.25
N PHE A 227 15.56 9.53 11.25
CA PHE A 227 14.49 10.00 10.36
C PHE A 227 13.19 10.27 11.13
N ARG A 228 12.79 9.35 12.00
CA ARG A 228 11.62 9.55 12.86
C ARG A 228 11.78 10.73 13.82
N GLU A 229 12.89 10.79 14.55
CA GLU A 229 13.14 11.84 15.54
C GLU A 229 13.07 13.22 14.88
N PHE A 230 13.68 13.38 13.70
CA PHE A 230 13.60 14.62 12.94
C PHE A 230 12.16 14.98 12.56
N LEU A 231 11.39 14.03 12.03
CA LEU A 231 10.01 14.25 11.63
C LEU A 231 9.11 14.63 12.80
N GLN A 232 9.17 13.87 13.90
CA GLN A 232 8.34 14.13 15.08
C GLN A 232 8.69 15.45 15.76
N TRP A 233 9.95 15.89 15.68
CA TRP A 233 10.34 17.24 16.11
C TRP A 233 9.75 18.36 15.25
N ARG A 234 9.52 18.11 13.96
CA ARG A 234 8.96 19.09 13.01
C ARG A 234 7.44 19.11 13.00
N LEU A 235 6.83 17.93 13.02
CA LEU A 235 5.39 17.70 13.02
C LEU A 235 5.09 16.45 13.86
N GLY A 236 4.54 16.64 15.06
CA GLY A 236 4.46 15.60 16.10
C GLY A 236 3.70 14.33 15.70
N ASP A 237 2.67 14.45 14.85
CA ASP A 237 1.85 13.33 14.38
C ASP A 237 2.27 12.79 13.00
N SER A 238 3.44 13.21 12.49
CA SER A 238 3.96 12.72 11.21
C SER A 238 4.44 11.27 11.28
N ILE A 239 4.34 10.58 10.15
CA ILE A 239 4.67 9.15 10.05
C ILE A 239 5.60 8.83 8.90
N ILE A 240 6.28 7.69 9.03
CA ILE A 240 6.88 6.97 7.92
C ILE A 240 6.15 5.64 7.75
N LEU A 241 5.62 5.43 6.55
CA LEU A 241 5.11 4.14 6.06
C LEU A 241 6.19 3.48 5.21
N ALA A 242 6.85 2.46 5.73
CA ALA A 242 7.93 1.81 5.01
C ALA A 242 7.43 0.72 4.06
N GLU A 243 7.96 0.77 2.84
CA GLU A 243 8.03 -0.41 1.99
C GLU A 243 9.21 -1.28 2.42
N ALA A 244 8.90 -2.29 3.22
CA ALA A 244 9.87 -3.26 3.69
C ALA A 244 9.29 -4.68 3.55
N ASN A 245 9.53 -5.33 2.41
CA ASN A 245 9.21 -6.75 2.24
C ASN A 245 10.24 -7.63 2.98
N VAL A 246 10.13 -7.67 4.31
CA VAL A 246 11.02 -8.41 5.21
C VAL A 246 10.31 -9.58 5.87
N VAL A 247 11.08 -10.52 6.40
CA VAL A 247 10.54 -11.68 7.11
C VAL A 247 10.11 -11.29 8.53
N PRO A 248 9.08 -11.94 9.11
CA PRO A 248 8.49 -11.47 10.37
C PRO A 248 9.46 -11.28 11.54
N LYS A 249 10.47 -12.16 11.66
CA LYS A 249 11.53 -12.06 12.69
C LYS A 249 12.40 -10.79 12.61
N GLU A 250 12.35 -10.05 11.51
CA GLU A 250 13.06 -8.77 11.38
C GLU A 250 12.20 -7.57 11.76
N ASN A 251 10.87 -7.72 11.91
CA ASN A 251 9.93 -6.62 12.05
C ASN A 251 10.28 -5.66 13.20
N LEU A 252 10.59 -6.19 14.39
CA LEU A 252 10.97 -5.38 15.55
C LEU A 252 12.25 -4.56 15.33
N LYS A 253 13.16 -5.01 14.45
CA LYS A 253 14.36 -4.22 14.11
C LYS A 253 13.97 -2.97 13.32
N TYR A 254 12.94 -3.06 12.49
CA TYR A 254 12.44 -1.93 11.69
C TYR A 254 11.54 -0.98 12.49
N PHE A 255 10.65 -1.51 13.34
CA PHE A 255 9.83 -0.69 14.24
C PHE A 255 10.64 -0.08 15.41
N GLY A 256 11.73 -0.76 15.83
CA GLY A 256 12.39 -0.50 17.10
C GLY A 256 11.65 -1.22 18.24
N GLU A 257 12.36 -1.81 19.20
CA GLU A 257 11.71 -2.55 20.31
C GLU A 257 10.83 -1.63 21.15
N ASP A 258 11.31 -0.41 21.42
CA ASP A 258 10.55 0.65 22.09
C ASP A 258 9.60 1.41 21.15
N GLY A 259 9.52 0.99 19.88
CA GLY A 259 8.80 1.70 18.84
C GLY A 259 9.39 3.07 18.58
N ASP A 260 10.72 3.21 18.50
CA ASP A 260 11.48 4.45 18.26
C ASP A 260 11.97 4.62 16.81
N ARG A 261 11.66 3.67 15.92
CA ARG A 261 11.98 3.71 14.48
C ARG A 261 10.70 3.85 13.66
N LEU A 262 10.39 2.97 12.70
CA LEU A 262 9.24 3.19 11.81
C LEU A 262 7.90 3.16 12.56
N GLN A 263 6.97 4.03 12.17
CA GLN A 263 5.59 3.99 12.69
C GLN A 263 4.77 2.94 11.95
N MET A 264 4.94 2.84 10.62
CA MET A 264 4.20 1.89 9.82
C MET A 264 5.08 1.10 8.84
N MET A 265 4.64 -0.10 8.52
CA MET A 265 5.22 -0.94 7.47
C MET A 265 4.10 -1.63 6.70
N PHE A 266 4.29 -1.86 5.40
CA PHE A 266 3.40 -2.74 4.64
C PHE A 266 3.55 -4.20 5.09
N ASN A 267 2.43 -4.90 5.32
CA ASN A 267 2.45 -6.30 5.71
C ASN A 267 2.44 -7.23 4.47
N PHE A 268 3.57 -7.29 3.76
CA PHE A 268 3.74 -8.15 2.59
C PHE A 268 3.53 -9.64 2.89
N HIS A 269 3.85 -10.08 4.11
CA HIS A 269 3.69 -11.47 4.51
C HIS A 269 2.21 -11.88 4.59
N VAL A 270 1.37 -11.04 5.22
CA VAL A 270 -0.08 -11.21 5.26
C VAL A 270 -0.70 -11.06 3.87
N ASN A 271 -0.27 -10.08 3.07
CA ASN A 271 -0.77 -9.90 1.70
C ASN A 271 -0.57 -11.17 0.85
N GLN A 272 0.62 -11.76 0.86
CA GLN A 272 0.89 -12.97 0.08
C GLN A 272 0.09 -14.19 0.57
N ALA A 273 -0.03 -14.36 1.89
CA ALA A 273 -0.84 -15.43 2.46
C ALA A 273 -2.35 -15.23 2.18
N LEU A 274 -2.81 -13.99 2.12
CA LEU A 274 -4.19 -13.63 1.77
C LEU A 274 -4.53 -14.05 0.34
N PHE A 275 -3.66 -13.76 -0.65
CA PHE A 275 -3.89 -14.25 -2.02
C PHE A 275 -3.84 -15.76 -2.11
N TYR A 276 -2.97 -16.43 -1.36
CA TYR A 276 -3.02 -17.89 -1.29
C TYR A 276 -4.34 -18.40 -0.70
N ALA A 277 -4.84 -17.78 0.37
CA ALA A 277 -6.12 -18.16 0.99
C ALA A 277 -7.29 -17.97 0.01
N LEU A 278 -7.33 -16.85 -0.73
CA LEU A 278 -8.34 -16.59 -1.76
C LEU A 278 -8.29 -17.61 -2.92
N ALA A 279 -7.09 -18.08 -3.29
CA ALA A 279 -6.92 -19.06 -4.37
C ALA A 279 -7.19 -20.51 -3.94
N SER A 280 -6.98 -20.84 -2.66
CA SER A 280 -7.05 -22.22 -2.17
C SER A 280 -8.26 -22.53 -1.29
N SER A 281 -9.04 -21.51 -0.92
CA SER A 281 -10.07 -21.61 0.13
C SER A 281 -9.54 -22.22 1.43
N ASP A 282 -8.30 -21.86 1.81
CA ASP A 282 -7.63 -22.32 3.04
C ASP A 282 -7.11 -21.11 3.83
N ALA A 283 -7.77 -20.82 4.95
CA ALA A 283 -7.46 -19.70 5.83
C ALA A 283 -6.24 -19.94 6.73
N ARG A 284 -5.76 -21.19 6.89
CA ARG A 284 -4.71 -21.52 7.86
C ARG A 284 -3.39 -20.79 7.59
N PRO A 285 -2.90 -20.64 6.34
CA PRO A 285 -1.68 -19.87 6.08
C PRO A 285 -1.84 -18.39 6.37
N LEU A 286 -3.04 -17.83 6.15
CA LEU A 286 -3.35 -16.45 6.49
C LEU A 286 -3.35 -16.24 8.01
N ILE A 287 -3.97 -17.14 8.77
CA ILE A 287 -3.93 -17.13 10.25
C ILE A 287 -2.48 -17.16 10.74
N LYS A 288 -1.66 -18.08 10.22
CA LYS A 288 -0.24 -18.17 10.58
C LYS A 288 0.53 -16.89 10.25
N ALA A 289 0.23 -16.23 9.13
CA ALA A 289 0.87 -14.97 8.76
C ALA A 289 0.47 -13.82 9.69
N VAL A 290 -0.81 -13.75 10.07
CA VAL A 290 -1.32 -12.78 11.06
C VAL A 290 -0.66 -12.99 12.42
N GLU A 291 -0.57 -14.23 12.89
CA GLU A 291 0.10 -14.58 14.15
C GLU A 291 1.61 -14.25 14.10
N ALA A 292 2.30 -14.62 13.01
CA ALA A 292 3.72 -14.36 12.85
C ALA A 292 4.06 -12.86 12.81
N THR A 293 3.11 -12.01 12.42
CA THR A 293 3.28 -10.54 12.35
C THR A 293 2.55 -9.80 13.47
N ARG A 294 2.02 -10.52 14.48
CA ARG A 294 1.26 -9.93 15.59
C ARG A 294 2.09 -8.97 16.42
N GLU A 295 3.30 -9.39 16.79
CA GLU A 295 4.17 -8.65 17.70
C GLU A 295 4.66 -7.34 17.07
N ARG A 296 4.35 -6.23 17.73
CA ARG A 296 4.77 -4.87 17.35
C ARG A 296 4.65 -3.93 18.55
N PRO A 297 5.44 -2.83 18.59
CA PRO A 297 5.27 -1.79 19.59
C PRO A 297 3.87 -1.18 19.56
N ALA A 298 3.40 -0.66 20.69
CA ALA A 298 2.07 -0.06 20.80
C ALA A 298 1.84 1.14 19.85
N THR A 299 2.91 1.85 19.49
CA THR A 299 2.88 2.97 18.53
C THR A 299 3.01 2.52 17.08
N ALA A 300 3.29 1.25 16.80
CA ALA A 300 3.48 0.76 15.44
C ALA A 300 2.17 0.24 14.82
N GLN A 301 2.11 0.22 13.49
CA GLN A 301 0.98 -0.34 12.75
C GLN A 301 1.35 -0.94 11.40
N TRP A 302 0.59 -1.95 10.98
CA TRP A 302 0.68 -2.52 9.63
C TRP A 302 -0.17 -1.73 8.63
N GLY A 303 0.36 -1.53 7.42
CA GLY A 303 -0.43 -1.21 6.23
C GLY A 303 -0.88 -2.50 5.53
N ILE A 304 -2.20 -2.70 5.42
CA ILE A 304 -2.82 -3.86 4.79
C ILE A 304 -3.35 -3.45 3.42
N PHE A 305 -3.07 -4.23 2.38
CA PHE A 305 -3.45 -3.90 1.01
C PHE A 305 -3.71 -5.20 0.24
N LEU A 306 -4.47 -5.10 -0.85
CA LEU A 306 -4.62 -6.18 -1.84
C LEU A 306 -3.67 -5.94 -3.01
N ARG A 307 -3.80 -4.78 -3.66
CA ARG A 307 -2.94 -4.34 -4.75
C ARG A 307 -2.35 -2.97 -4.43
N ASN A 308 -1.17 -2.70 -4.97
CA ASN A 308 -0.49 -1.41 -5.00
C ASN A 308 -0.10 -1.12 -6.45
N HIS A 309 0.64 -0.05 -6.72
CA HIS A 309 1.04 0.36 -8.09
C HIS A 309 2.03 -0.60 -8.79
N ASP A 310 2.59 -1.57 -8.08
CA ASP A 310 3.50 -2.60 -8.61
C ASP A 310 2.78 -3.92 -8.93
N GLU A 311 3.54 -4.94 -9.33
CA GLU A 311 3.06 -6.31 -9.41
C GLU A 311 2.71 -6.87 -8.02
N LEU A 312 1.84 -7.87 -7.99
CA LEU A 312 1.60 -8.67 -6.79
C LEU A 312 2.82 -9.57 -6.56
N ASP A 313 3.74 -9.17 -5.68
CA ASP A 313 4.91 -9.94 -5.32
C ASP A 313 4.55 -11.18 -4.47
N LEU A 314 4.81 -12.38 -4.99
CA LEU A 314 4.57 -13.67 -4.33
C LEU A 314 5.89 -14.38 -3.94
N GLY A 315 7.00 -13.65 -3.86
CA GLY A 315 8.33 -14.20 -3.62
C GLY A 315 8.54 -14.89 -2.26
N ARG A 316 7.64 -14.69 -1.28
CA ARG A 316 7.70 -15.33 0.04
C ARG A 316 6.83 -16.59 0.13
N LEU A 317 5.97 -16.85 -0.85
CA LEU A 317 5.23 -18.10 -0.93
C LEU A 317 6.14 -19.25 -1.36
N GLY A 318 5.90 -20.44 -0.81
CA GLY A 318 6.52 -21.66 -1.30
C GLY A 318 6.10 -21.93 -2.76
N GLU A 319 6.92 -22.65 -3.52
CA GLU A 319 6.70 -22.86 -4.96
C GLU A 319 5.30 -23.41 -5.30
N LYS A 320 4.81 -24.39 -4.54
CA LYS A 320 3.45 -24.95 -4.71
C LYS A 320 2.36 -23.92 -4.45
N GLN A 321 2.51 -23.09 -3.41
CA GLN A 321 1.56 -22.04 -3.07
C GLN A 321 1.55 -20.97 -4.15
N ARG A 322 2.73 -20.51 -4.57
CA ARG A 322 2.88 -19.51 -5.64
C ARG A 322 2.25 -20.00 -6.95
N ARG A 323 2.49 -21.27 -7.32
CA ARG A 323 1.87 -21.85 -8.53
C ARG A 323 0.34 -21.85 -8.44
N LYS A 324 -0.24 -22.21 -7.29
CA LYS A 324 -1.68 -22.17 -7.08
C LYS A 324 -2.26 -20.76 -7.24
N VAL A 325 -1.56 -19.74 -6.73
CA VAL A 325 -1.96 -18.33 -6.90
C VAL A 325 -1.85 -17.89 -8.36
N PHE A 326 -0.81 -18.32 -9.08
CA PHE A 326 -0.70 -18.07 -10.53
C PHE A 326 -1.82 -18.74 -11.32
N GLU A 327 -2.13 -20.01 -11.05
CA GLU A 327 -3.21 -20.74 -11.71
C GLU A 327 -4.56 -20.02 -11.58
N GLU A 328 -4.83 -19.42 -10.41
CA GLU A 328 -6.09 -18.74 -10.14
C GLU A 328 -6.14 -17.32 -10.72
N PHE A 329 -5.09 -16.51 -10.53
CA PHE A 329 -5.19 -15.06 -10.77
C PHE A 329 -4.39 -14.56 -11.97
N GLY A 330 -3.44 -15.34 -12.47
CA GLY A 330 -2.58 -14.97 -13.60
C GLY A 330 -2.03 -16.19 -14.34
N PRO A 331 -2.89 -17.06 -14.90
CA PRO A 331 -2.46 -18.32 -15.50
C PRO A 331 -1.56 -18.10 -16.72
N ASP A 332 -1.80 -17.03 -17.48
CA ASP A 332 -1.03 -16.70 -18.67
C ASP A 332 0.30 -16.03 -18.33
N LYS A 333 1.35 -16.38 -19.08
CA LYS A 333 2.68 -15.79 -18.88
C LYS A 333 2.70 -14.27 -19.06
N GLY A 334 1.85 -13.73 -19.92
CA GLY A 334 1.69 -12.28 -20.11
C GLY A 334 1.06 -11.56 -18.91
N MET A 335 0.46 -12.28 -17.95
CA MET A 335 -0.09 -11.74 -16.70
C MET A 335 0.94 -11.75 -15.55
N GLN A 336 2.07 -12.42 -15.74
CA GLN A 336 3.12 -12.60 -14.74
C GLN A 336 4.28 -11.63 -14.98
N LEU A 337 5.02 -11.31 -13.92
CA LEU A 337 6.21 -10.46 -13.99
C LEU A 337 7.30 -10.97 -13.03
N TYR A 338 8.57 -10.84 -13.42
CA TYR A 338 9.75 -11.19 -12.63
C TYR A 338 9.80 -12.62 -12.08
N ASP A 339 9.13 -13.57 -12.73
CA ASP A 339 8.95 -14.98 -12.30
C ASP A 339 8.33 -15.19 -10.90
N ARG A 340 7.93 -14.09 -10.24
CA ARG A 340 7.49 -14.08 -8.84
C ARG A 340 6.22 -13.28 -8.60
N GLY A 341 5.70 -12.54 -9.59
CA GLY A 341 4.53 -11.70 -9.36
C GLY A 341 3.52 -11.65 -10.49
N ILE A 342 2.38 -11.01 -10.20
CA ILE A 342 1.24 -10.86 -11.13
C ILE A 342 0.99 -9.38 -11.38
N ARG A 343 0.97 -8.97 -12.66
CA ARG A 343 0.79 -7.57 -13.07
C ARG A 343 -0.66 -7.22 -13.43
N ARG A 344 -1.63 -7.71 -12.66
CA ARG A 344 -3.06 -7.47 -12.88
C ARG A 344 -3.68 -6.58 -11.80
N ARG A 345 -4.83 -5.98 -12.11
CA ARG A 345 -5.75 -5.38 -11.13
C ARG A 345 -6.59 -6.46 -10.46
N LEU A 346 -7.18 -6.14 -9.30
CA LEU A 346 -7.94 -7.13 -8.54
C LEU A 346 -9.21 -7.59 -9.26
N ALA A 347 -10.00 -6.66 -9.83
CA ALA A 347 -11.27 -7.02 -10.45
C ALA A 347 -11.12 -8.01 -11.62
N PRO A 348 -10.15 -7.85 -12.54
CA PRO A 348 -9.85 -8.87 -13.55
C PRO A 348 -9.34 -10.20 -12.97
N MET A 349 -8.59 -10.20 -11.86
CA MET A 349 -8.16 -11.44 -11.21
C MET A 349 -9.36 -12.26 -10.68
N LEU A 350 -10.46 -11.60 -10.33
CA LEU A 350 -11.66 -12.22 -9.76
C LEU A 350 -12.81 -12.31 -10.78
N ASP A 351 -12.51 -12.16 -12.07
CA ASP A 351 -13.47 -12.17 -13.19
C ASP A 351 -14.61 -11.15 -13.06
N GLY A 352 -14.42 -10.10 -12.26
CA GLY A 352 -15.48 -9.15 -11.92
C GLY A 352 -16.59 -9.74 -11.03
N ASP A 353 -16.43 -10.93 -10.44
CA ASP A 353 -17.42 -11.49 -9.51
C ASP A 353 -17.51 -10.60 -8.27
N ARG A 354 -18.67 -9.94 -8.14
CA ARG A 354 -18.95 -9.00 -7.06
C ARG A 354 -18.75 -9.62 -5.68
N ARG A 355 -19.17 -10.88 -5.47
CA ARG A 355 -19.08 -11.53 -4.16
C ARG A 355 -17.62 -11.75 -3.76
N ARG A 356 -16.77 -12.15 -4.72
CA ARG A 356 -15.33 -12.33 -4.50
C ARG A 356 -14.64 -10.99 -4.20
N LEU A 357 -15.02 -9.93 -4.91
CA LEU A 357 -14.52 -8.58 -4.66
C LEU A 357 -14.87 -8.10 -3.25
N GLU A 358 -16.14 -8.22 -2.87
CA GLU A 358 -16.58 -7.82 -1.54
C GLU A 358 -15.91 -8.63 -0.43
N LEU A 359 -15.76 -9.95 -0.60
CA LEU A 359 -15.00 -10.80 0.31
C LEU A 359 -13.54 -10.33 0.45
N ALA A 360 -12.86 -10.09 -0.67
CA ALA A 360 -11.46 -9.69 -0.67
C ALA A 360 -11.24 -8.34 0.03
N TYR A 361 -12.08 -7.35 -0.24
CA TYR A 361 -12.01 -6.06 0.44
C TYR A 361 -12.45 -6.18 1.91
N SER A 362 -13.51 -6.92 2.22
CA SER A 362 -13.89 -7.20 3.61
C SER A 362 -12.72 -7.77 4.41
N LEU A 363 -11.99 -8.75 3.86
CA LEU A 363 -10.75 -9.27 4.45
C LEU A 363 -9.68 -8.19 4.63
N MET A 364 -9.39 -7.40 3.59
CA MET A 364 -8.38 -6.32 3.65
C MET A 364 -8.71 -5.30 4.75
N PHE A 365 -9.98 -4.91 4.86
CA PHE A 365 -10.45 -3.94 5.84
C PHE A 365 -10.51 -4.52 7.25
N SER A 366 -10.73 -5.83 7.41
CA SER A 366 -10.82 -6.47 8.72
C SER A 366 -9.49 -6.97 9.28
N LEU A 367 -8.47 -7.22 8.46
CA LEU A 367 -7.17 -7.72 8.93
C LEU A 367 -6.47 -6.70 9.85
N PRO A 368 -5.62 -7.15 10.80
CA PRO A 368 -5.04 -6.28 11.83
C PRO A 368 -4.08 -5.25 11.24
N GLY A 369 -4.58 -4.02 11.08
CA GLY A 369 -3.83 -2.89 10.54
C GLY A 369 -4.72 -1.84 9.88
N THR A 370 -4.06 -0.99 9.11
CA THR A 370 -4.62 0.16 8.40
C THR A 370 -4.78 -0.21 6.92
N PRO A 371 -6.00 -0.22 6.37
CA PRO A 371 -6.20 -0.52 4.96
C PRO A 371 -5.59 0.57 4.06
N VAL A 372 -4.95 0.13 2.98
CA VAL A 372 -4.36 0.96 1.93
C VAL A 372 -4.99 0.55 0.60
N LEU A 373 -5.88 1.40 0.09
CA LEU A 373 -6.64 1.19 -1.14
C LEU A 373 -5.91 1.79 -2.34
N ARG A 374 -5.91 1.10 -3.48
CA ARG A 374 -5.39 1.64 -4.74
C ARG A 374 -6.50 2.38 -5.47
N TYR A 375 -6.19 3.49 -6.15
CA TYR A 375 -7.22 4.23 -6.88
C TYR A 375 -7.94 3.39 -7.95
N GLY A 376 -9.26 3.54 -8.06
CA GLY A 376 -10.09 2.86 -9.05
C GLY A 376 -10.52 1.45 -8.65
N ASP A 377 -9.92 0.88 -7.60
CA ASP A 377 -10.32 -0.42 -7.07
C ASP A 377 -11.73 -0.34 -6.42
N GLU A 378 -12.11 0.82 -5.87
CA GLU A 378 -13.43 1.09 -5.31
C GLU A 378 -14.57 1.03 -6.36
N ILE A 379 -14.25 1.23 -7.63
CA ILE A 379 -15.19 1.05 -8.74
C ILE A 379 -14.96 -0.27 -9.51
N GLY A 380 -13.92 -1.03 -9.15
CA GLY A 380 -13.60 -2.30 -9.81
C GLY A 380 -12.90 -2.14 -11.16
N MET A 381 -12.03 -1.13 -11.31
CA MET A 381 -11.27 -0.91 -12.54
C MET A 381 -10.49 -2.15 -12.99
N GLY A 382 -10.40 -2.31 -14.32
CA GLY A 382 -9.64 -3.39 -14.96
C GLY A 382 -8.15 -3.08 -15.14
N ASP A 383 -7.50 -3.92 -15.95
CA ASP A 383 -6.14 -3.72 -16.43
C ASP A 383 -6.09 -3.74 -17.97
N ASP A 384 -5.02 -3.20 -18.54
CA ASP A 384 -4.68 -3.29 -19.97
C ASP A 384 -3.33 -4.00 -20.15
N LEU A 385 -3.37 -5.33 -20.28
CA LEU A 385 -2.17 -6.17 -20.40
C LEU A 385 -1.36 -5.95 -21.69
N SER A 386 -1.86 -5.18 -22.65
CA SER A 386 -1.09 -4.79 -23.84
C SER A 386 0.00 -3.77 -23.50
N LEU A 387 -0.16 -3.03 -22.40
CA LEU A 387 0.83 -2.08 -21.93
C LEU A 387 2.05 -2.80 -21.34
N PRO A 388 3.26 -2.21 -21.50
CA PRO A 388 4.48 -2.79 -20.98
C PRO A 388 4.51 -2.81 -19.45
N GLU A 389 5.20 -3.81 -18.90
CA GLU A 389 5.49 -3.93 -17.47
C GLU A 389 4.27 -3.64 -16.58
N ARG A 390 4.40 -2.70 -15.63
CA ARG A 390 3.41 -2.38 -14.60
C ARG A 390 2.36 -1.36 -15.07
N ASN A 391 2.53 -0.75 -16.24
CA ASN A 391 1.61 0.28 -16.77
C ASN A 391 0.22 -0.26 -17.04
N CYS A 392 0.10 -1.57 -17.28
CA CYS A 392 -1.17 -2.27 -17.44
C CYS A 392 -2.17 -2.03 -16.30
N ALA A 393 -1.70 -1.81 -15.07
CA ALA A 393 -2.57 -1.52 -13.92
C ALA A 393 -2.67 -0.02 -13.59
N ARG A 394 -1.89 0.84 -14.27
CA ARG A 394 -1.75 2.28 -13.99
C ARG A 394 -2.58 3.15 -14.95
N THR A 395 -3.56 2.58 -15.63
CA THR A 395 -4.43 3.31 -16.57
C THR A 395 -5.22 4.43 -15.88
N PRO A 396 -5.64 5.48 -16.61
CA PRO A 396 -6.31 6.62 -15.99
C PRO A 396 -7.66 6.27 -15.35
N MET A 397 -8.00 7.02 -14.29
CA MET A 397 -9.23 6.86 -13.53
C MET A 397 -10.49 7.04 -14.39
N GLN A 398 -11.51 6.20 -14.18
CA GLN A 398 -12.74 6.17 -14.98
C GLN A 398 -13.85 6.98 -14.31
N TRP A 399 -13.94 8.28 -14.61
CA TRP A 399 -14.89 9.21 -13.96
C TRP A 399 -16.30 9.17 -14.53
N SER A 400 -16.45 8.99 -15.84
CA SER A 400 -17.76 9.05 -16.53
C SER A 400 -17.73 8.26 -17.84
N ALA A 401 -18.87 8.22 -18.54
CA ALA A 401 -18.98 7.67 -19.90
C ALA A 401 -18.60 8.69 -21.01
N GLU A 402 -18.12 9.87 -20.66
CA GLU A 402 -17.57 10.83 -21.63
C GLU A 402 -16.28 10.30 -22.27
N PRO A 403 -15.83 10.85 -23.42
CA PRO A 403 -14.57 10.46 -24.04
C PRO A 403 -13.41 10.38 -23.05
N HIS A 404 -12.58 9.35 -23.18
CA HIS A 404 -11.49 9.05 -22.25
C HIS A 404 -11.93 8.95 -20.80
N GLY A 405 -13.13 8.40 -20.54
CA GLY A 405 -13.64 8.21 -19.18
C GLY A 405 -13.88 9.50 -18.39
N GLY A 406 -13.91 10.67 -19.05
CA GLY A 406 -13.90 11.98 -18.37
C GLY A 406 -12.61 12.30 -17.62
N PHE A 407 -11.51 11.58 -17.88
CA PHE A 407 -10.18 11.84 -17.32
C PHE A 407 -9.53 13.07 -17.95
N THR A 408 -9.58 13.19 -19.29
CA THR A 408 -8.97 14.28 -20.06
C THR A 408 -9.84 14.69 -21.25
N LYS A 409 -9.66 15.94 -21.73
CA LYS A 409 -10.17 16.41 -23.02
C LYS A 409 -9.17 16.24 -24.18
N SER A 410 -7.92 15.90 -23.89
CA SER A 410 -6.90 15.61 -24.90
C SER A 410 -7.31 14.41 -25.73
N ARG A 411 -6.98 14.43 -27.02
CA ARG A 411 -7.11 13.25 -27.89
C ARG A 411 -6.01 12.20 -27.63
N ARG A 412 -5.00 12.55 -26.83
CA ARG A 412 -3.82 11.71 -26.55
C ARG A 412 -3.59 11.70 -25.04
N PRO A 413 -4.31 10.86 -24.28
CA PRO A 413 -4.02 10.68 -22.87
C PRO A 413 -2.63 10.07 -22.69
N VAL A 414 -2.01 10.33 -21.53
CA VAL A 414 -0.70 9.81 -21.13
C VAL A 414 -0.62 8.29 -21.20
N LEU A 415 -1.72 7.63 -20.81
CA LEU A 415 -1.96 6.21 -20.97
C LEU A 415 -3.39 6.01 -21.49
N PRO A 416 -3.66 4.94 -22.26
CA PRO A 416 -5.02 4.66 -22.71
C PRO A 416 -5.93 4.43 -21.50
N VAL A 417 -7.12 5.03 -21.54
CA VAL A 417 -8.20 4.72 -20.61
C VAL A 417 -8.84 3.41 -21.05
N ILE A 418 -9.11 2.51 -20.11
CA ILE A 418 -9.69 1.20 -20.42
C ILE A 418 -11.06 1.41 -21.07
N SER A 419 -11.21 0.95 -22.30
CA SER A 419 -12.40 1.12 -23.13
C SER A 419 -12.88 -0.23 -23.65
N GLY A 420 -14.19 -0.41 -23.72
CA GLY A 420 -14.79 -1.67 -24.16
C GLY A 420 -14.52 -2.85 -23.21
N GLY A 421 -15.01 -4.03 -23.58
CA GLY A 421 -14.96 -5.22 -22.73
C GLY A 421 -15.73 -5.03 -21.41
N PRO A 422 -15.54 -5.91 -20.41
CA PRO A 422 -16.29 -5.82 -19.14
C PRO A 422 -15.82 -4.70 -18.21
N PHE A 423 -14.63 -4.13 -18.40
CA PHE A 423 -14.06 -3.11 -17.50
C PHE A 423 -13.97 -1.70 -18.12
N GLY A 424 -14.52 -1.50 -19.32
CA GLY A 424 -14.50 -0.23 -20.04
C GLY A 424 -15.21 0.92 -19.32
N PHE A 425 -14.70 2.14 -19.48
CA PHE A 425 -15.25 3.35 -18.85
C PHE A 425 -16.70 3.65 -19.26
N GLU A 426 -17.18 3.08 -20.37
CA GLU A 426 -18.52 3.31 -20.91
C GLU A 426 -19.63 2.83 -19.93
N HIS A 427 -19.36 1.77 -19.17
CA HIS A 427 -20.30 1.17 -18.20
C HIS A 427 -19.68 0.95 -16.82
N LEU A 428 -18.37 1.12 -16.65
CA LEU A 428 -17.68 1.10 -15.36
C LEU A 428 -17.07 2.47 -15.08
N ASN A 429 -17.79 3.33 -14.38
CA ASN A 429 -17.29 4.66 -14.02
C ASN A 429 -17.94 5.22 -12.76
N VAL A 430 -17.27 6.19 -12.14
CA VAL A 430 -17.72 6.86 -10.91
C VAL A 430 -19.11 7.49 -11.08
N ALA A 431 -19.37 8.18 -12.19
CA ALA A 431 -20.63 8.90 -12.40
C ALA A 431 -21.86 7.96 -12.42
N GLN A 432 -21.72 6.77 -13.00
CA GLN A 432 -22.76 5.74 -12.99
C GLN A 432 -22.88 5.07 -11.61
N GLN A 433 -21.77 4.59 -11.04
CA GLN A 433 -21.80 3.88 -9.76
C GLN A 433 -22.31 4.75 -8.61
N ARG A 434 -22.00 6.05 -8.58
CA ARG A 434 -22.56 6.97 -7.58
C ARG A 434 -24.10 7.00 -7.53
N ARG A 435 -24.77 6.74 -8.67
CA ARG A 435 -26.24 6.75 -8.77
C ARG A 435 -26.86 5.40 -8.48
N ASP A 436 -26.07 4.33 -8.53
CA ASP A 436 -26.51 2.97 -8.29
C ASP A 436 -26.23 2.60 -6.81
N PRO A 437 -27.28 2.44 -5.98
CA PRO A 437 -27.13 2.12 -4.55
C PRO A 437 -26.44 0.77 -4.29
N ASP A 438 -26.48 -0.14 -5.27
CA ASP A 438 -25.91 -1.49 -5.20
C ASP A 438 -24.53 -1.60 -5.87
N SER A 439 -24.01 -0.47 -6.38
CA SER A 439 -22.67 -0.41 -6.98
C SER A 439 -21.55 -0.72 -5.99
N LEU A 440 -20.36 -1.01 -6.54
CA LEU A 440 -19.18 -1.35 -5.73
C LEU A 440 -18.70 -0.12 -4.97
N LEU A 441 -18.80 1.06 -5.59
CA LEU A 441 -18.48 2.33 -4.95
C LEU A 441 -19.33 2.58 -3.71
N ASN A 442 -20.66 2.52 -3.83
CA ASN A 442 -21.56 2.76 -2.70
C ASN A 442 -21.37 1.70 -1.60
N TRP A 443 -21.06 0.45 -1.97
CA TRP A 443 -20.70 -0.58 -1.01
C TRP A 443 -19.35 -0.31 -0.31
N MET A 444 -18.35 0.15 -1.05
CA MET A 444 -17.03 0.51 -0.51
C MET A 444 -17.13 1.67 0.49
N GLU A 445 -17.92 2.70 0.18
CA GLU A 445 -18.23 3.81 1.09
C GLU A 445 -18.82 3.30 2.41
N ARG A 446 -19.78 2.36 2.34
CA ARG A 446 -20.38 1.74 3.54
C ARG A 446 -19.35 0.90 4.32
N LEU A 447 -18.51 0.13 3.64
CA LEU A 447 -17.44 -0.66 4.27
C LEU A 447 -16.41 0.25 4.98
N ILE A 448 -15.99 1.34 4.34
CA ILE A 448 -15.07 2.32 4.93
C ILE A 448 -15.69 2.92 6.19
N ARG A 449 -16.95 3.35 6.15
CA ARG A 449 -17.66 3.87 7.32
C ARG A 449 -17.72 2.82 8.44
N MET A 450 -18.14 1.60 8.12
CA MET A 450 -18.16 0.49 9.08
C MET A 450 -16.79 0.26 9.71
N ARG A 451 -15.71 0.24 8.91
CA ARG A 451 -14.34 0.08 9.40
C ARG A 451 -13.93 1.19 10.37
N LYS A 452 -14.37 2.43 10.16
CA LYS A 452 -14.06 3.55 11.07
C LYS A 452 -14.79 3.43 12.40
N GLU A 453 -16.00 2.90 12.39
CA GLU A 453 -16.79 2.67 13.59
C GLU A 453 -16.20 1.54 14.46
N VAL A 454 -15.36 0.66 13.90
CA VAL A 454 -14.73 -0.49 14.58
C VAL A 454 -13.24 -0.24 14.87
N PRO A 455 -12.88 0.61 15.85
CA PRO A 455 -11.49 0.89 16.19
C PRO A 455 -10.75 -0.32 16.80
N GLU A 456 -11.47 -1.34 17.26
CA GLU A 456 -10.91 -2.59 17.78
C GLU A 456 -9.96 -3.25 16.77
N ILE A 457 -10.23 -3.15 15.47
CA ILE A 457 -9.38 -3.73 14.41
C ILE A 457 -8.03 -3.02 14.33
N GLY A 458 -8.03 -1.69 14.47
CA GLY A 458 -6.82 -0.88 14.44
C GLY A 458 -6.02 -0.92 15.75
N TRP A 459 -6.70 -1.03 16.88
CA TRP A 459 -6.08 -0.82 18.19
C TRP A 459 -5.98 -2.05 19.08
N GLY A 460 -6.84 -3.04 18.86
CA GLY A 460 -7.03 -4.20 19.72
C GLY A 460 -6.11 -5.37 19.43
N ASP A 461 -6.21 -6.36 20.30
CA ASP A 461 -5.59 -7.67 20.14
C ASP A 461 -6.42 -8.53 19.21
N CYS A 462 -5.80 -9.09 18.17
CA CYS A 462 -6.42 -10.02 17.24
C CYS A 462 -6.29 -11.46 17.75
N VAL A 463 -7.42 -12.18 17.81
CA VAL A 463 -7.51 -13.59 18.21
C VAL A 463 -8.26 -14.37 17.13
N PRO A 464 -7.58 -15.28 16.39
CA PRO A 464 -8.24 -16.21 15.50
C PRO A 464 -9.13 -17.19 16.27
N LEU A 465 -10.34 -17.43 15.78
CA LEU A 465 -11.26 -18.41 16.35
C LEU A 465 -11.31 -19.68 15.49
N ASN A 466 -11.45 -20.83 16.15
CA ASN A 466 -11.64 -22.11 15.46
C ASN A 466 -13.11 -22.30 15.08
N THR A 467 -13.38 -22.36 13.78
CA THR A 467 -14.70 -22.57 13.17
C THR A 467 -14.99 -24.04 12.84
N GLY A 468 -13.96 -24.89 12.87
CA GLY A 468 -14.02 -26.29 12.42
C GLY A 468 -13.92 -26.48 10.91
N ASP A 469 -13.87 -25.40 10.11
CA ASP A 469 -13.72 -25.45 8.65
C ASP A 469 -12.53 -24.58 8.21
N ASP A 470 -11.56 -25.19 7.54
CA ASP A 470 -10.32 -24.52 7.11
C ASP A 470 -10.56 -23.39 6.10
N GLY A 471 -11.69 -23.37 5.39
CA GLY A 471 -12.06 -22.30 4.47
C GLY A 471 -12.94 -21.21 5.11
N VAL A 472 -13.18 -21.25 6.41
CA VAL A 472 -13.89 -20.17 7.13
C VAL A 472 -12.96 -19.50 8.12
N LEU A 473 -12.61 -18.24 7.84
CA LEU A 473 -11.80 -17.40 8.72
C LEU A 473 -12.70 -16.69 9.73
N ALA A 474 -12.39 -16.78 11.02
CA ALA A 474 -13.02 -15.98 12.06
C ALA A 474 -11.95 -15.26 12.89
N LEU A 475 -12.01 -13.93 12.97
CA LEU A 475 -11.08 -13.09 13.71
C LEU A 475 -11.83 -12.23 14.71
N ARG A 476 -11.48 -12.35 16.00
CA ARG A 476 -11.98 -11.47 17.06
C ARG A 476 -10.94 -10.41 17.38
N TYR A 477 -11.40 -9.19 17.67
CA TYR A 477 -10.57 -8.11 18.16
C TYR A 477 -11.11 -7.59 19.48
N ASP A 478 -10.23 -7.42 20.46
CA ASP A 478 -10.57 -6.95 21.80
C ASP A 478 -9.86 -5.61 22.09
N TRP A 479 -10.62 -4.57 22.43
CA TRP A 479 -10.06 -3.28 22.81
C TRP A 479 -10.98 -2.49 23.74
N ARG A 480 -10.42 -1.96 24.83
CA ARG A 480 -11.14 -1.12 25.82
C ARG A 480 -12.48 -1.71 26.29
N ASN A 481 -12.50 -3.01 26.60
CA ASN A 481 -13.67 -3.76 27.05
C ASN A 481 -14.78 -3.95 25.99
N ASN A 482 -14.48 -3.66 24.73
CA ASN A 482 -15.33 -3.96 23.58
C ASN A 482 -14.68 -5.02 22.71
N SER A 483 -15.52 -5.78 22.01
CA SER A 483 -15.06 -6.79 21.05
C SER A 483 -15.85 -6.69 19.75
N VAL A 484 -15.16 -6.92 18.65
CA VAL A 484 -15.75 -7.17 17.34
C VAL A 484 -15.32 -8.56 16.88
N LEU A 485 -16.20 -9.25 16.19
CA LEU A 485 -15.92 -10.54 15.56
C LEU A 485 -16.22 -10.43 14.07
N VAL A 486 -15.26 -10.83 13.23
CA VAL A 486 -15.45 -10.85 11.79
C VAL A 486 -15.31 -12.28 11.28
N VAL A 487 -16.23 -12.71 10.42
CA VAL A 487 -16.25 -14.06 9.85
C VAL A 487 -16.32 -13.98 8.32
N HIS A 488 -15.52 -14.78 7.63
CA HIS A 488 -15.43 -14.83 6.16
C HIS A 488 -15.46 -16.27 5.66
N ASN A 489 -16.34 -16.57 4.71
CA ASN A 489 -16.36 -17.82 3.97
C ASN A 489 -15.51 -17.70 2.71
N LEU A 490 -14.42 -18.45 2.60
CA LEU A 490 -13.57 -18.48 1.41
C LEU A 490 -14.06 -19.48 0.35
N HIS A 491 -15.07 -20.30 0.67
CA HIS A 491 -15.61 -21.29 -0.26
C HIS A 491 -16.52 -20.65 -1.30
N SER A 492 -16.57 -21.26 -2.48
CA SER A 492 -17.54 -20.98 -3.54
C SER A 492 -18.95 -21.54 -3.26
N ARG A 493 -19.16 -22.13 -2.09
CA ARG A 493 -20.43 -22.72 -1.64
C ARG A 493 -20.83 -22.17 -0.27
N PRO A 494 -22.13 -22.16 0.06
CA PRO A 494 -22.58 -21.87 1.42
C PRO A 494 -22.01 -22.87 2.43
N VAL A 495 -21.77 -22.40 3.64
CA VAL A 495 -21.26 -23.20 4.78
C VAL A 495 -21.98 -22.83 6.06
N GLU A 496 -22.30 -23.84 6.86
CA GLU A 496 -22.73 -23.65 8.24
C GLU A 496 -21.53 -23.86 9.16
N VAL A 497 -21.26 -22.92 10.06
CA VAL A 497 -20.18 -23.01 11.05
C VAL A 497 -20.71 -22.82 12.46
N SER A 498 -20.02 -23.44 13.43
CA SER A 498 -20.30 -23.26 14.85
C SER A 498 -19.04 -22.98 15.65
N PHE A 499 -19.06 -21.87 16.37
CA PHE A 499 -17.92 -21.40 17.18
C PHE A 499 -18.42 -20.72 18.46
N VAL A 500 -17.49 -20.45 19.37
CA VAL A 500 -17.71 -19.70 20.62
C VAL A 500 -16.98 -18.37 20.49
N ALA A 501 -17.64 -17.25 20.77
CA ALA A 501 -17.03 -15.91 20.67
C ALA A 501 -15.89 -15.69 21.67
N GLY A 502 -15.90 -16.41 22.80
CA GLY A 502 -14.75 -16.53 23.72
C GLY A 502 -14.55 -15.32 24.65
N VAL A 503 -15.61 -14.56 24.94
CA VAL A 503 -15.59 -13.39 25.85
C VAL A 503 -16.61 -13.52 27.00
N GLY A 504 -16.87 -14.75 27.45
CA GLY A 504 -17.83 -15.05 28.51
C GLY A 504 -19.28 -14.75 28.09
N GLU A 505 -20.12 -14.37 29.05
CA GLU A 505 -21.56 -14.11 28.82
C GLU A 505 -21.82 -12.97 27.83
N HIS A 506 -20.93 -11.98 27.76
CA HIS A 506 -21.01 -10.92 26.74
C HIS A 506 -20.92 -11.48 25.32
N GLY A 507 -20.33 -12.65 25.16
CA GLY A 507 -20.20 -13.35 23.89
C GLY A 507 -21.49 -13.99 23.41
N ASN A 508 -22.54 -14.06 24.22
CA ASN A 508 -23.76 -14.79 23.89
C ASN A 508 -24.67 -14.07 22.89
N LEU A 509 -24.44 -12.78 22.64
CA LEU A 509 -25.18 -11.98 21.66
C LEU A 509 -24.19 -11.39 20.66
N LEU A 510 -24.43 -11.66 19.39
CA LEU A 510 -23.74 -11.02 18.27
C LEU A 510 -24.76 -10.19 17.49
N ILE A 511 -24.40 -8.97 17.10
CA ILE A 511 -25.23 -8.12 16.22
C ILE A 511 -24.40 -7.72 15.01
N ASP A 512 -24.86 -8.08 13.81
CA ASP A 512 -24.22 -7.71 12.56
C ASP A 512 -24.25 -6.19 12.38
N ILE A 513 -23.12 -5.60 12.03
CA ILE A 513 -22.93 -4.16 11.93
C ILE A 513 -23.55 -3.61 10.64
N ALA A 514 -23.64 -4.41 9.59
CA ALA A 514 -24.15 -3.99 8.30
C ALA A 514 -25.68 -3.92 8.27
N ASP A 515 -26.38 -4.93 8.80
CA ASP A 515 -27.84 -5.04 8.69
C ASP A 515 -28.59 -5.18 10.03
N GLY A 516 -27.86 -5.36 11.15
CA GLY A 516 -28.45 -5.50 12.48
C GLY A 516 -28.98 -6.90 12.81
N ALA A 517 -28.78 -7.90 11.94
CA ALA A 517 -29.15 -9.28 12.22
C ALA A 517 -28.43 -9.78 13.49
N SER A 518 -29.15 -10.46 14.38
CA SER A 518 -28.58 -10.98 15.62
C SER A 518 -28.34 -12.49 15.57
N SER A 519 -27.33 -12.94 16.30
CA SER A 519 -27.12 -14.35 16.61
C SER A 519 -27.01 -14.52 18.12
N ASP A 520 -27.92 -15.30 18.69
CA ASP A 520 -27.91 -15.71 20.08
C ASP A 520 -27.20 -17.06 20.22
N ALA A 521 -26.34 -17.17 21.22
CA ALA A 521 -25.65 -18.40 21.54
C ALA A 521 -26.58 -19.43 22.17
N ASP A 522 -26.29 -20.72 21.96
CA ASP A 522 -26.95 -21.81 22.69
C ASP A 522 -26.52 -21.87 24.16
N ALA A 523 -27.07 -22.84 24.91
CA ALA A 523 -26.75 -23.03 26.33
C ALA A 523 -25.26 -23.30 26.63
N ASN A 524 -24.45 -23.64 25.61
CA ASN A 524 -23.01 -23.84 25.72
C ASN A 524 -22.20 -22.63 25.22
N GLY A 525 -22.85 -21.50 24.93
CA GLY A 525 -22.19 -20.30 24.40
C GLY A 525 -21.78 -20.42 22.93
N ARG A 526 -22.37 -21.36 22.16
CA ARG A 526 -22.05 -21.56 20.74
C ARG A 526 -23.02 -20.83 19.83
N HIS A 527 -22.48 -20.11 18.86
CA HIS A 527 -23.24 -19.60 17.72
C HIS A 527 -23.29 -20.64 16.60
N ARG A 528 -24.33 -20.54 15.78
CA ARG A 528 -24.44 -21.24 14.49
C ARG A 528 -24.78 -20.22 13.43
N LEU A 529 -23.92 -20.10 12.42
CA LEU A 529 -24.07 -19.14 11.33
C LEU A 529 -24.07 -19.89 10.01
N LEU A 530 -25.01 -19.53 9.13
CA LEU A 530 -25.00 -19.89 7.72
C LEU A 530 -24.40 -18.73 6.93
N LEU A 531 -23.27 -18.98 6.27
CA LEU A 531 -22.62 -18.01 5.39
C LEU A 531 -22.80 -18.44 3.95
N ASP A 532 -23.27 -17.53 3.10
CA ASP A 532 -23.34 -17.76 1.66
C ASP A 532 -21.94 -17.97 1.04
N ALA A 533 -21.91 -18.45 -0.20
CA ALA A 533 -20.67 -18.54 -0.98
C ALA A 533 -19.97 -17.17 -1.03
N TYR A 534 -18.71 -17.13 -0.61
CA TYR A 534 -17.94 -15.89 -0.46
C TYR A 534 -18.55 -14.85 0.51
N GLY A 535 -19.48 -15.26 1.37
CA GLY A 535 -20.14 -14.40 2.35
C GLY A 535 -19.23 -14.01 3.50
N TYR A 536 -19.54 -12.88 4.14
CA TYR A 536 -18.85 -12.39 5.32
C TYR A 536 -19.81 -11.63 6.23
N GLN A 537 -19.51 -11.58 7.52
CA GLN A 537 -20.31 -10.89 8.54
C GLN A 537 -19.39 -10.24 9.57
N TRP A 538 -19.77 -9.05 10.03
CA TRP A 538 -19.02 -8.26 11.00
C TRP A 538 -19.92 -8.01 12.21
N PHE A 539 -19.60 -8.59 13.34
CA PHE A 539 -20.44 -8.57 14.53
C PHE A 539 -19.89 -7.69 15.64
N ARG A 540 -20.74 -6.85 16.23
CA ARG A 540 -20.54 -6.37 17.60
C ARG A 540 -20.85 -7.47 18.58
N VAL A 541 -19.93 -7.71 19.51
CA VAL A 541 -20.12 -8.69 20.57
C VAL A 541 -20.76 -8.02 21.78
N GLY A 542 -21.86 -8.57 22.27
CA GLY A 542 -22.56 -8.13 23.48
C GLY A 542 -23.54 -6.97 23.30
N GLY A 543 -23.88 -6.59 22.06
CA GLY A 543 -24.89 -5.58 21.74
C GLY A 543 -24.37 -4.28 21.12
N LEU A 544 -25.29 -3.35 20.80
CA LEU A 544 -24.97 -2.03 20.24
C LEU A 544 -24.75 -0.94 21.32
N ASP A 545 -24.91 -1.27 22.60
CA ASP A 545 -24.62 -0.38 23.73
C ASP A 545 -23.12 -0.35 24.11
N TYR A 546 -22.25 -0.91 23.26
CA TYR A 546 -20.79 -1.00 23.45
C TYR A 546 -20.12 0.34 23.78
N LEU A 547 -20.64 1.47 23.28
CA LEU A 547 -20.11 2.79 23.62
C LEU A 547 -20.32 3.17 25.09
N LEU A 548 -21.42 2.71 25.71
CA LEU A 548 -21.68 2.94 27.13
C LEU A 548 -20.76 2.11 28.03
N ARG A 549 -20.21 1.01 27.50
CA ARG A 549 -19.34 0.07 28.21
C ARG A 549 -17.86 0.33 27.98
N ARG A 550 -17.52 1.24 27.06
CA ARG A 550 -16.15 1.58 26.70
C ARG A 550 -15.45 2.22 27.88
N ARG A 551 -14.33 1.63 28.31
CA ARG A 551 -13.53 2.20 29.41
C ARG A 551 -12.65 3.34 28.91
N GLU A 552 -12.57 4.41 29.69
CA GLU A 552 -11.49 5.40 29.56
C GLU A 552 -10.17 4.75 30.02
N ILE A 553 -9.06 5.25 29.47
CA ILE A 553 -7.71 4.77 29.79
C ILE A 553 -7.23 5.45 31.08
#